data_AF-A0A3C0EC01-F1
#
_entry.id   AF-A0A3C0EC01-F1
#
_cell.length_a   1.000
_cell.length_b   1.000
_cell.length_c   1.000
_cell.angle_alpha   90.00
_cell.angle_beta   90.00
_cell.angle_gamma   90.00
#
_symmetry.space_group_name_H-M   'P 1'
#
loop_
_entity.id
_entity.type
_entity.pdbx_description
1 polymer ?
#
loop_
_entity_poly.entity_id
_entity_poly.type
_entity_poly.pdbx_seq_one_letter_code
_entity_poly.pdbx_strand_id
1 'polypeptide(L)'
;MTDVNNRSQRLGILVGGGPAPGINSVISAITIEARNSNLEVIGIYDGFARLIEGDTTAVSQLTIPDVSNVHFQGGSILRTSRANPTRNKEDLQRVVQGLKELGISYLVTIGGDDTAFSASEVSQASDGSIRVVHVPKTIDNDLPLPANMPTFGYETARHVGTGLVLNLMEDSRTTNRWYFVVAMGRSAGHLALGMGKAAGATLTIVPEEFLADRITIGQVCDVLECAILKRRVMGRERGLAIIAEGIAEKLDPEELAGLPGVEVNYDQHGHIRLEEIPLEKVLKREIQHRFQQRGEAIGIVDRTIGYELRSASPTPFDVDYTRTLGHGAVRGLLSVTEANRRTDGGLVCLENGQTKIVPFEELRDPVTQRTKVRRVDIDSEGYQVARDYMIRLEKEDLANPEMKLQLATAANMTPDEFVARFAHVVELAGTID
;
A
#
# COMPACT_ATOMS: atom_id res chain seq x y z
N MET A 1 49.85 26.45 -5.54
CA MET A 1 48.86 27.02 -4.60
C MET A 1 47.84 25.94 -4.32
N THR A 2 48.09 25.21 -3.24
CA THR A 2 47.21 24.21 -2.63
C THR A 2 46.13 24.91 -1.80
N ASP A 3 45.01 24.21 -1.63
CA ASP A 3 43.83 24.51 -0.81
C ASP A 3 42.72 25.39 -1.40
N VAL A 4 41.79 24.72 -2.10
CA VAL A 4 40.37 25.05 -2.08
C VAL A 4 39.59 23.75 -1.78
N ASN A 5 39.24 23.55 -0.50
CA ASN A 5 38.20 22.66 0.03
C ASN A 5 37.88 21.37 -0.75
N ASN A 6 38.70 20.33 -0.60
CA ASN A 6 38.34 18.96 -0.99
C ASN A 6 37.53 18.26 0.13
N ARG A 7 36.42 18.87 0.58
CA ARG A 7 35.46 18.16 1.44
C ARG A 7 34.70 17.19 0.53
N SER A 8 34.88 15.88 0.74
CA SER A 8 34.04 14.87 0.10
C SER A 8 32.58 15.23 0.36
N GLN A 9 31.79 15.38 -0.71
CA GLN A 9 30.38 15.69 -0.60
C GLN A 9 29.65 14.52 0.08
N ARG A 10 28.74 14.83 1.00
CA ARG A 10 27.99 13.81 1.75
C ARG A 10 26.61 13.59 1.17
N LEU A 11 26.24 12.32 1.08
CA LEU A 11 24.91 11.83 0.76
C LEU A 11 24.26 11.27 2.03
N GLY A 12 23.10 11.81 2.39
CA GLY A 12 22.24 11.29 3.46
C GLY A 12 21.25 10.25 2.93
N ILE A 13 20.96 9.22 3.73
CA ILE A 13 19.89 8.24 3.45
C ILE A 13 18.96 8.18 4.65
N LEU A 14 17.65 8.30 4.45
CA LEU A 14 16.65 8.07 5.49
C LEU A 14 15.44 7.29 4.98
N VAL A 15 14.75 6.61 5.88
CA VAL A 15 13.58 5.77 5.58
C VAL A 15 12.35 6.25 6.36
N GLY A 16 11.32 6.69 5.66
CA GLY A 16 10.06 7.16 6.26
C GLY A 16 8.87 6.23 6.01
N GLY A 17 7.88 6.29 6.90
CA GLY A 17 6.61 5.57 6.82
C GLY A 17 6.66 4.14 7.38
N GLY A 18 5.74 3.29 6.92
CA GLY A 18 5.75 1.86 7.23
C GLY A 18 6.85 1.10 6.48
N PRO A 19 7.33 -0.06 6.98
CA PRO A 19 8.32 -0.87 6.28
C PRO A 19 7.73 -1.48 5.00
N ALA A 20 8.60 -1.86 4.07
CA ALA A 20 8.27 -2.66 2.91
C ALA A 20 9.50 -3.53 2.54
N PRO A 21 9.30 -4.72 1.95
CA PRO A 21 10.43 -5.52 1.48
C PRO A 21 11.27 -4.75 0.45
N GLY A 22 12.60 -4.86 0.55
CA GLY A 22 13.53 -4.21 -0.40
C GLY A 22 14.16 -2.90 0.08
N ILE A 23 13.78 -2.35 1.25
CA ILE A 23 14.43 -1.15 1.82
C ILE A 23 15.95 -1.32 1.91
N ASN A 24 16.42 -2.44 2.49
CA ASN A 24 17.85 -2.70 2.63
C ASN A 24 18.56 -2.84 1.28
N SER A 25 17.86 -3.30 0.25
CA SER A 25 18.38 -3.38 -1.11
C SER A 25 18.60 -1.99 -1.71
N VAL A 26 17.64 -1.07 -1.51
CA VAL A 26 17.78 0.34 -1.89
C VAL A 26 18.96 0.98 -1.15
N ILE A 27 19.04 0.84 0.19
CA ILE A 27 20.13 1.38 1.00
C ILE A 27 21.48 0.85 0.52
N SER A 28 21.57 -0.45 0.24
CA SER A 28 22.78 -1.10 -0.26
C SER A 28 23.20 -0.54 -1.62
N ALA A 29 22.27 -0.43 -2.57
CA ALA A 29 22.56 0.09 -3.91
C ALA A 29 22.98 1.56 -3.90
N ILE A 30 22.30 2.42 -3.13
CA ILE A 30 22.68 3.83 -2.96
C ILE A 30 24.07 3.93 -2.36
N THR A 31 24.33 3.18 -1.28
CA THR A 31 25.62 3.23 -0.59
C THR A 31 26.75 2.81 -1.53
N ILE A 32 26.59 1.71 -2.26
CA ILE A 32 27.61 1.23 -3.21
C ILE A 32 27.88 2.28 -4.28
N GLU A 33 26.84 2.80 -4.93
CA GLU A 33 27.00 3.75 -6.04
C GLU A 33 27.57 5.09 -5.59
N ALA A 34 27.14 5.59 -4.43
CA ALA A 34 27.65 6.83 -3.85
C ALA A 34 29.13 6.69 -3.43
N ARG A 35 29.52 5.56 -2.82
CA ARG A 35 30.92 5.27 -2.47
C ARG A 35 31.80 5.13 -3.70
N ASN A 36 31.33 4.45 -4.76
CA ASN A 36 32.02 4.37 -6.05
C ASN A 36 32.19 5.75 -6.71
N SER A 37 31.27 6.67 -6.42
CA SER A 37 31.31 8.08 -6.85
C SER A 37 32.09 9.00 -5.88
N ASN A 38 32.88 8.45 -4.95
CA ASN A 38 33.70 9.18 -3.96
C ASN A 38 32.92 10.07 -2.97
N LEU A 39 31.64 9.77 -2.72
CA LEU A 39 30.83 10.42 -1.70
C LEU A 39 30.98 9.72 -0.34
N GLU A 40 30.86 10.47 0.74
CA GLU A 40 30.59 9.93 2.08
C GLU A 40 29.09 9.67 2.24
N VAL A 41 28.71 8.52 2.81
CA VAL A 41 27.30 8.13 2.98
C VAL A 41 26.95 8.12 4.46
N ILE A 42 25.92 8.87 4.81
CA ILE A 42 25.39 9.00 6.18
C ILE A 42 23.99 8.40 6.22
N GLY A 43 23.84 7.26 6.88
CA GLY A 43 22.54 6.68 7.23
C GLY A 43 21.94 7.40 8.43
N ILE A 44 20.73 7.91 8.30
CA ILE A 44 20.00 8.62 9.36
C ILE A 44 18.96 7.67 9.95
N TYR A 45 19.03 7.44 11.26
CA TYR A 45 18.11 6.54 11.95
C TYR A 45 16.74 7.18 12.16
N ASP A 46 15.70 6.33 12.15
CA ASP A 46 14.34 6.71 12.57
C ASP A 46 13.73 7.84 11.72
N GLY A 47 14.05 7.86 10.41
CA GLY A 47 13.46 8.77 9.43
C GLY A 47 13.75 10.24 9.75
N PHE A 48 12.70 11.08 9.73
CA PHE A 48 12.83 12.50 10.08
C PHE A 48 12.75 12.77 11.60
N ALA A 49 12.41 11.77 12.43
CA ALA A 49 12.05 12.01 13.83
C ALA A 49 13.17 12.69 14.63
N ARG A 50 14.40 12.18 14.53
CA ARG A 50 15.56 12.70 15.26
C ARG A 50 15.96 14.10 14.78
N LEU A 51 15.88 14.34 13.47
CA LEU A 51 16.13 15.65 12.89
C LEU A 51 15.09 16.70 13.31
N ILE A 52 13.81 16.30 13.44
CA ILE A 52 12.76 17.16 14.01
C ILE A 52 13.09 17.52 15.46
N GLU A 53 13.58 16.57 16.26
CA GLU A 53 14.04 16.79 17.63
C GLU A 53 15.32 17.66 17.72
N GLY A 54 15.97 17.97 16.59
CA GLY A 54 17.27 18.64 16.53
C GLY A 54 18.45 17.73 16.91
N ASP A 55 18.24 16.41 16.96
CA ASP A 55 19.27 15.40 17.24
C ASP A 55 19.96 14.95 15.94
N THR A 56 21.18 15.44 15.72
CA THR A 56 22.06 15.04 14.61
C THR A 56 23.02 13.91 14.98
N THR A 57 22.91 13.33 16.17
CA THR A 57 23.79 12.24 16.64
C THR A 57 23.31 10.86 16.23
N ALA A 58 22.02 10.72 15.91
CA ALA A 58 21.38 9.47 15.50
C ALA A 58 21.67 9.12 14.03
N VAL A 59 22.95 9.00 13.70
CA VAL A 59 23.45 8.69 12.35
C VAL A 59 24.54 7.63 12.38
N SER A 60 24.74 6.93 11.26
CA SER A 60 25.88 6.05 11.04
C SER A 60 26.51 6.31 9.68
N GLN A 61 27.83 6.22 9.60
CA GLN A 61 28.51 6.21 8.31
C GLN A 61 28.32 4.83 7.67
N LEU A 62 27.90 4.80 6.41
CA LEU A 62 27.71 3.56 5.66
C LEU A 62 28.85 3.38 4.65
N THR A 63 29.48 2.21 4.69
CA THR A 63 30.49 1.77 3.73
C THR A 63 30.01 0.54 2.95
N ILE A 64 30.70 0.21 1.85
CA ILE A 64 30.37 -0.98 1.05
C ILE A 64 30.35 -2.26 1.91
N PRO A 65 31.34 -2.50 2.81
CA PRO A 65 31.27 -3.60 3.77
C PRO A 65 30.01 -3.62 4.64
N ASP A 66 29.56 -2.48 5.15
CA ASP A 66 28.40 -2.38 6.08
C ASP A 66 27.08 -2.78 5.41
N VAL A 67 26.98 -2.58 4.09
CA VAL A 67 25.80 -2.92 3.30
C VAL A 67 25.99 -4.18 2.44
N SER A 68 27.09 -4.91 2.65
CA SER A 68 27.31 -6.18 2.00
C SER A 68 26.26 -7.17 2.48
N ASN A 69 25.62 -7.89 1.56
CA ASN A 69 24.61 -8.93 1.85
C ASN A 69 23.31 -8.48 2.56
N VAL A 70 23.09 -7.21 2.87
CA VAL A 70 21.81 -6.78 3.47
C VAL A 70 20.67 -6.70 2.45
N HIS A 71 20.97 -6.66 1.15
CA HIS A 71 19.99 -6.44 0.08
C HIS A 71 18.91 -7.53 -0.04
N PHE A 72 19.15 -8.74 0.46
CA PHE A 72 18.15 -9.83 0.50
C PHE A 72 17.43 -9.93 1.85
N GLN A 73 17.73 -9.06 2.82
CA GLN A 73 17.10 -9.06 4.13
C GLN A 73 15.89 -8.12 4.14
N GLY A 74 14.80 -8.57 4.76
CA GLY A 74 13.64 -7.72 5.04
C GLY A 74 13.92 -6.65 6.11
N GLY A 75 12.95 -5.75 6.31
CA GLY A 75 13.07 -4.65 7.27
C GLY A 75 14.00 -3.52 6.80
N SER A 76 14.51 -2.73 7.75
CA SER A 76 15.39 -1.57 7.49
C SER A 76 16.53 -1.52 8.51
N ILE A 77 17.77 -1.53 8.05
CA ILE A 77 18.96 -1.34 8.91
C ILE A 77 19.04 0.06 9.53
N LEU A 78 18.33 1.05 8.95
CA LEU A 78 18.22 2.41 9.47
C LEU A 78 16.95 2.64 10.30
N ARG A 79 16.19 1.57 10.58
CA ARG A 79 14.82 1.65 11.13
C ARG A 79 13.94 2.54 10.25
N THR A 80 12.78 2.94 10.75
CA THR A 80 11.87 3.85 10.04
C THR A 80 10.95 4.55 11.02
N SER A 81 10.37 5.68 10.61
CA SER A 81 9.43 6.46 11.41
C SER A 81 8.37 7.09 10.54
N ARG A 82 7.18 7.32 11.11
CA ARG A 82 6.09 8.09 10.49
C ARG A 82 6.19 9.60 10.77
N ALA A 83 7.28 10.07 11.38
CA ALA A 83 7.45 11.49 11.70
C ALA A 83 7.44 12.35 10.42
N ASN A 84 6.63 13.40 10.44
CA ASN A 84 6.45 14.32 9.32
C ASN A 84 6.93 15.73 9.72
N PRO A 85 8.02 16.24 9.10
CA PRO A 85 8.57 17.55 9.43
C PRO A 85 7.76 18.72 8.86
N THR A 86 6.76 18.47 8.01
CA THR A 86 5.98 19.53 7.35
C THR A 86 4.79 20.01 8.19
N ARG A 87 4.60 19.46 9.40
CA ARG A 87 3.48 19.80 10.30
C ARG A 87 3.55 21.26 10.78
N ASN A 88 4.75 21.79 10.96
CA ASN A 88 4.99 23.20 11.23
C ASN A 88 6.33 23.63 10.60
N LYS A 89 6.53 24.95 10.49
CA LYS A 89 7.70 25.51 9.79
C LYS A 89 8.99 25.30 10.58
N GLU A 90 8.91 25.30 11.90
CA GLU A 90 10.03 25.17 12.80
C GLU A 90 10.67 23.77 12.71
N ASP A 91 9.85 22.72 12.61
CA ASP A 91 10.28 21.33 12.42
C ASP A 91 11.00 21.16 11.08
N LEU A 92 10.43 21.68 10.00
CA LEU A 92 11.06 21.66 8.68
C LEU A 92 12.40 22.39 8.66
N GLN A 93 12.47 23.57 9.30
CA GLN A 93 13.72 24.32 9.44
C GLN A 93 14.76 23.56 10.26
N ARG A 94 14.37 22.91 11.36
CA ARG A 94 15.26 22.04 12.15
C ARG A 94 15.81 20.88 11.32
N VAL A 95 14.97 20.26 10.47
CA VAL A 95 15.43 19.21 9.55
C VAL A 95 16.46 19.74 8.56
N VAL A 96 16.18 20.85 7.86
CA VAL A 96 17.13 21.42 6.89
C VAL A 96 18.44 21.83 7.57
N GLN A 97 18.36 22.41 8.77
CA GLN A 97 19.52 22.80 9.55
C GLN A 97 20.35 21.60 9.99
N GLY A 98 19.71 20.54 10.50
CA GLY A 98 20.40 19.32 10.91
C GLY A 98 21.09 18.61 9.73
N LEU A 99 20.47 18.59 8.55
CA LEU A 99 21.10 18.07 7.33
C LEU A 99 22.34 18.90 6.94
N LYS A 100 22.28 20.24 7.06
CA LYS A 100 23.42 21.13 6.81
C LYS A 100 24.55 20.93 7.83
N GLU A 101 24.22 20.74 9.11
CA GLU A 101 25.19 20.46 10.19
C GLU A 101 25.92 19.13 9.95
N LEU A 102 25.22 18.13 9.44
CA LEU A 102 25.81 16.86 9.01
C LEU A 102 26.67 16.99 7.74
N GLY A 103 26.65 18.15 7.07
CA GLY A 103 27.36 18.39 5.82
C GLY A 103 26.73 17.71 4.60
N ILE A 104 25.44 17.35 4.70
CA ILE A 104 24.71 16.64 3.66
C ILE A 104 24.34 17.63 2.55
N SER A 105 24.75 17.29 1.32
CA SER A 105 24.46 18.07 0.10
C SER A 105 23.55 17.32 -0.87
N TYR A 106 23.47 15.99 -0.72
CA TYR A 106 22.55 15.11 -1.43
C TYR A 106 21.76 14.30 -0.42
N LEU A 107 20.45 14.19 -0.60
CA LEU A 107 19.59 13.40 0.27
C LEU A 107 18.83 12.38 -0.58
N VAL A 108 18.88 11.12 -0.19
CA VAL A 108 17.96 10.11 -0.69
C VAL A 108 16.96 9.75 0.41
N THR A 109 15.68 9.92 0.11
CA THR A 109 14.60 9.51 1.01
C THR A 109 13.91 8.26 0.46
N ILE A 110 13.53 7.33 1.34
CA ILE A 110 12.88 6.07 0.96
C ILE A 110 11.53 6.02 1.68
N GLY A 111 10.41 6.03 0.95
CA GLY A 111 9.12 6.24 1.61
C GLY A 111 7.88 6.16 0.71
N GLY A 112 6.71 6.26 1.33
CA GLY A 112 5.44 6.41 0.61
C GLY A 112 5.13 7.88 0.34
N ASP A 113 3.86 8.20 0.10
CA ASP A 113 3.36 9.55 -0.21
C ASP A 113 3.83 10.61 0.80
N ASP A 114 3.56 10.41 2.09
CA ASP A 114 3.92 11.37 3.14
C ASP A 114 5.43 11.71 3.16
N THR A 115 6.27 10.70 2.91
CA THR A 115 7.72 10.88 2.85
C THR A 115 8.14 11.60 1.56
N ALA A 116 7.49 11.31 0.42
CA ALA A 116 7.72 12.01 -0.83
C ALA A 116 7.36 13.50 -0.72
N PHE A 117 6.23 13.79 -0.07
CA PHE A 117 5.82 15.16 0.25
C PHE A 117 6.85 15.85 1.15
N SER A 118 7.26 15.20 2.24
CA SER A 118 8.30 15.72 3.15
C SER A 118 9.64 15.98 2.43
N ALA A 119 10.03 15.09 1.52
CA ALA A 119 11.24 15.22 0.71
C ALA A 119 11.18 16.44 -0.21
N SER A 120 10.03 16.67 -0.85
CA SER A 120 9.78 17.85 -1.67
C SER A 120 9.87 19.15 -0.86
N GLU A 121 9.27 19.19 0.32
CA GLU A 121 9.32 20.38 1.19
C GLU A 121 10.74 20.66 1.71
N VAL A 122 11.49 19.62 2.08
CA VAL A 122 12.91 19.75 2.44
C VAL A 122 13.73 20.28 1.26
N SER A 123 13.48 19.78 0.06
CA SER A 123 14.18 20.24 -1.14
C SER A 123 13.96 21.73 -1.37
N GLN A 124 12.70 22.17 -1.35
CA GLN A 124 12.32 23.56 -1.54
C GLN A 124 12.88 24.47 -0.43
N ALA A 125 12.74 24.06 0.84
CA ALA A 125 13.21 24.83 1.99
C ALA A 125 14.75 24.91 2.07
N SER A 126 15.46 24.03 1.38
CA SER A 126 16.92 24.07 1.30
C SER A 126 17.47 25.12 0.33
N ASP A 127 16.63 25.72 -0.52
CA ASP A 127 17.02 26.72 -1.54
C ASP A 127 18.22 26.24 -2.38
N GLY A 128 18.15 24.99 -2.85
CA GLY A 128 19.17 24.35 -3.70
C GLY A 128 20.45 23.90 -2.98
N SER A 129 20.56 24.13 -1.66
CA SER A 129 21.72 23.65 -0.87
C SER A 129 21.70 22.14 -0.62
N ILE A 130 20.53 21.50 -0.68
CA ILE A 130 20.37 20.05 -0.56
C ILE A 130 19.57 19.55 -1.76
N ARG A 131 20.15 18.66 -2.55
CA ARG A 131 19.43 18.01 -3.65
C ARG A 131 18.78 16.74 -3.14
N VAL A 132 17.49 16.56 -3.43
CA VAL A 132 16.72 15.43 -2.87
C VAL A 132 16.23 14.49 -3.96
N VAL A 133 16.48 13.20 -3.84
CA VAL A 133 15.80 12.18 -4.64
C VAL A 133 14.99 11.27 -3.73
N HIS A 134 13.77 10.93 -4.15
CA HIS A 134 12.87 10.06 -3.43
C HIS A 134 12.74 8.70 -4.11
N VAL A 135 12.82 7.61 -3.35
CA VAL A 135 12.63 6.24 -3.83
C VAL A 135 11.26 5.71 -3.37
N PRO A 136 10.37 5.31 -4.30
CA PRO A 136 8.95 5.04 -4.05
C PRO A 136 8.70 3.70 -3.33
N LYS A 137 8.51 3.76 -2.00
CA LYS A 137 8.30 2.62 -1.11
C LYS A 137 6.86 2.54 -0.58
N THR A 138 6.12 1.53 -1.01
CA THR A 138 4.82 1.17 -0.40
C THR A 138 4.42 -0.25 -0.82
N ILE A 139 3.82 -1.02 0.10
CA ILE A 139 3.22 -2.32 -0.24
C ILE A 139 1.81 -2.16 -0.82
N ASP A 140 1.22 -0.97 -0.73
CA ASP A 140 -0.15 -0.68 -1.14
C ASP A 140 -0.24 -0.36 -2.64
N ASN A 141 0.91 -0.22 -3.31
CA ASN A 141 1.03 0.07 -4.73
C ASN A 141 0.37 1.38 -5.19
N ASP A 142 0.28 2.35 -4.29
CA ASP A 142 -0.59 3.53 -4.39
C ASP A 142 0.15 4.83 -4.75
N LEU A 143 1.43 4.77 -5.10
CA LEU A 143 2.17 5.92 -5.64
C LEU A 143 1.95 6.09 -7.16
N PRO A 144 1.96 7.33 -7.68
CA PRO A 144 1.69 7.63 -9.08
C PRO A 144 2.95 7.41 -9.93
N LEU A 145 3.35 6.16 -10.08
CA LEU A 145 4.45 5.76 -10.96
C LEU A 145 3.97 5.63 -12.42
N PRO A 146 4.89 5.72 -13.41
CA PRO A 146 4.58 5.43 -14.80
C PRO A 146 3.81 4.10 -14.95
N ALA A 147 2.96 4.05 -15.98
CA ALA A 147 1.99 2.97 -16.15
C ALA A 147 2.64 1.57 -16.05
N ASN A 148 1.96 0.66 -15.34
CA ASN A 148 2.36 -0.73 -15.10
C ASN A 148 3.59 -0.96 -14.21
N MET A 149 4.23 0.08 -13.68
CA MET A 149 5.33 -0.10 -12.72
C MET A 149 4.81 -0.23 -11.28
N PRO A 150 5.10 -1.33 -10.58
CA PRO A 150 4.76 -1.43 -9.17
C PRO A 150 5.66 -0.52 -8.32
N THR A 151 5.18 -0.13 -7.15
CA THR A 151 6.07 0.39 -6.10
C THR A 151 6.86 -0.77 -5.53
N PHE A 152 8.10 -0.52 -5.09
CA PHE A 152 8.88 -1.62 -4.58
C PHE A 152 8.32 -2.12 -3.24
N GLY A 153 8.42 -3.42 -3.03
CA GLY A 153 7.86 -4.14 -1.89
C GLY A 153 6.45 -4.70 -2.12
N TYR A 154 5.71 -4.18 -3.12
CA TYR A 154 4.39 -4.69 -3.50
C TYR A 154 4.46 -6.17 -3.94
N GLU A 155 5.35 -6.50 -4.88
CA GLU A 155 5.40 -7.87 -5.42
C GLU A 155 5.82 -8.90 -4.37
N THR A 156 6.75 -8.55 -3.47
CA THR A 156 7.08 -9.42 -2.33
C THR A 156 5.92 -9.55 -1.36
N ALA A 157 5.26 -8.46 -0.98
CA ALA A 157 4.11 -8.51 -0.09
C ALA A 157 2.99 -9.36 -0.68
N ARG A 158 2.70 -9.18 -1.97
CA ARG A 158 1.76 -9.99 -2.76
C ARG A 158 2.18 -11.45 -2.79
N HIS A 159 3.45 -11.77 -3.04
CA HIS A 159 3.97 -13.13 -3.08
C HIS A 159 3.77 -13.86 -1.74
N VAL A 160 4.23 -13.25 -0.64
CA VAL A 160 4.10 -13.82 0.71
C VAL A 160 2.63 -13.95 1.11
N GLY A 161 1.84 -12.90 0.87
CA GLY A 161 0.42 -12.89 1.19
C GLY A 161 -0.39 -13.91 0.40
N THR A 162 -0.07 -14.12 -0.87
CA THR A 162 -0.65 -15.20 -1.69
C THR A 162 -0.39 -16.56 -1.06
N GLY A 163 0.84 -16.83 -0.59
CA GLY A 163 1.19 -18.07 0.10
C GLY A 163 0.35 -18.30 1.37
N LEU A 164 0.10 -17.25 2.15
CA LEU A 164 -0.76 -17.32 3.34
C LEU A 164 -2.21 -17.60 2.97
N VAL A 165 -2.74 -16.90 1.97
CA VAL A 165 -4.11 -17.10 1.47
C VAL A 165 -4.31 -18.52 0.97
N LEU A 166 -3.35 -19.09 0.22
CA LEU A 166 -3.43 -20.48 -0.25
C LEU A 166 -3.55 -21.49 0.90
N ASN A 167 -2.79 -21.29 1.98
CA ASN A 167 -2.91 -22.13 3.18
C ASN A 167 -4.30 -22.01 3.83
N LEU A 168 -4.86 -20.81 3.90
CA LEU A 168 -6.21 -20.58 4.41
C LEU A 168 -7.30 -21.17 3.51
N MET A 169 -7.11 -21.13 2.18
CA MET A 169 -8.02 -21.78 1.23
C MET A 169 -8.00 -23.30 1.36
N GLU A 170 -6.83 -23.88 1.63
CA GLU A 170 -6.68 -25.31 1.88
C GLU A 170 -7.28 -25.73 3.22
N ASP A 171 -7.15 -24.90 4.27
CA ASP A 171 -7.86 -25.14 5.52
C ASP A 171 -9.39 -25.00 5.35
N SER A 172 -9.85 -23.98 4.63
CA SER A 172 -11.27 -23.84 4.24
C SER A 172 -11.78 -25.12 3.57
N ARG A 173 -10.99 -25.69 2.63
CA ARG A 173 -11.25 -26.96 1.96
C ARG A 173 -11.39 -28.13 2.93
N THR A 174 -10.53 -28.19 3.93
CA THR A 174 -10.45 -29.29 4.89
C THR A 174 -11.53 -29.20 5.97
N THR A 175 -11.80 -28.01 6.49
CA THR A 175 -12.72 -27.78 7.62
C THR A 175 -14.14 -27.42 7.20
N ASN A 176 -14.38 -27.23 5.90
CA ASN A 176 -15.66 -26.83 5.31
C ASN A 176 -16.21 -25.51 5.90
N ARG A 177 -15.35 -24.48 5.98
CA ARG A 177 -15.68 -23.17 6.56
C ARG A 177 -15.38 -22.02 5.61
N TRP A 178 -15.98 -20.87 5.88
CA TRP A 178 -15.60 -19.62 5.23
C TRP A 178 -14.46 -18.92 5.97
N TYR A 179 -13.61 -18.26 5.20
CA TYR A 179 -12.55 -17.41 5.70
C TYR A 179 -12.76 -15.97 5.23
N PHE A 180 -12.77 -15.02 6.16
CA PHE A 180 -12.73 -13.59 5.85
C PHE A 180 -11.34 -13.07 6.19
N VAL A 181 -10.63 -12.59 5.16
CA VAL A 181 -9.26 -12.12 5.27
C VAL A 181 -9.24 -10.62 4.96
N VAL A 182 -9.01 -9.79 5.97
CA VAL A 182 -8.76 -8.36 5.75
C VAL A 182 -7.28 -8.15 5.41
N ALA A 183 -7.02 -7.52 4.28
CA ALA A 183 -5.68 -7.24 3.78
C ALA A 183 -5.32 -5.77 3.98
N MET A 184 -4.08 -5.51 4.43
CA MET A 184 -3.52 -4.16 4.44
C MET A 184 -3.57 -3.51 3.05
N GLY A 185 -3.71 -2.19 3.01
CA GLY A 185 -3.96 -1.42 1.80
C GLY A 185 -4.89 -0.26 2.11
N ARG A 186 -4.35 0.78 2.76
CA ARG A 186 -5.13 1.90 3.29
C ARG A 186 -5.92 2.61 2.21
N SER A 187 -5.21 3.16 1.23
CA SER A 187 -5.79 4.10 0.26
C SER A 187 -6.35 3.41 -0.99
N ALA A 188 -5.95 2.17 -1.26
CA ALA A 188 -6.24 1.43 -2.49
C ALA A 188 -6.26 -0.09 -2.29
N GLY A 189 -7.06 -0.78 -3.11
CA GLY A 189 -7.25 -2.23 -3.03
C GLY A 189 -6.21 -3.11 -3.74
N HIS A 190 -5.09 -2.57 -4.22
CA HIS A 190 -4.14 -3.29 -5.10
C HIS A 190 -3.58 -4.57 -4.47
N LEU A 191 -3.25 -4.54 -3.17
CA LEU A 191 -2.67 -5.69 -2.48
C LEU A 191 -3.71 -6.80 -2.30
N ALA A 192 -4.93 -6.44 -1.88
CA ALA A 192 -6.04 -7.37 -1.75
C ALA A 192 -6.37 -8.03 -3.10
N LEU A 193 -6.53 -7.23 -4.16
CA LEU A 193 -6.80 -7.71 -5.52
C LEU A 193 -5.66 -8.58 -6.06
N GLY A 194 -4.41 -8.15 -5.86
CA GLY A 194 -3.22 -8.86 -6.34
C GLY A 194 -3.05 -10.24 -5.69
N MET A 195 -3.32 -10.35 -4.39
CA MET A 195 -3.33 -11.63 -3.66
C MET A 195 -4.51 -12.49 -4.09
N GLY A 196 -5.71 -11.91 -4.18
CA GLY A 196 -6.93 -12.62 -4.54
C GLY A 196 -6.87 -13.23 -5.92
N LYS A 197 -6.41 -12.45 -6.91
CA LYS A 197 -6.19 -12.91 -8.29
C LYS A 197 -5.14 -14.01 -8.36
N ALA A 198 -4.03 -13.86 -7.64
CA ALA A 198 -2.94 -14.84 -7.66
C ALA A 198 -3.30 -16.16 -6.97
N ALA A 199 -4.08 -16.10 -5.87
CA ALA A 199 -4.51 -17.28 -5.14
C ALA A 199 -5.75 -17.97 -5.75
N GLY A 200 -6.50 -17.28 -6.60
CA GLY A 200 -7.83 -17.73 -7.04
C GLY A 200 -8.84 -17.70 -5.89
N ALA A 201 -8.80 -16.66 -5.07
CA ALA A 201 -9.73 -16.49 -3.95
C ALA A 201 -11.18 -16.47 -4.45
N THR A 202 -12.12 -17.01 -3.67
CA THR A 202 -13.54 -17.07 -4.06
C THR A 202 -14.08 -15.67 -4.37
N LEU A 203 -13.69 -14.69 -3.56
CA LEU A 203 -14.14 -13.32 -3.67
C LEU A 203 -13.01 -12.40 -3.21
N THR A 204 -12.82 -11.29 -3.90
CA THR A 204 -12.05 -10.15 -3.39
C THR A 204 -12.91 -8.89 -3.48
N ILE A 205 -12.88 -8.06 -2.45
CA ILE A 205 -13.61 -6.78 -2.38
C ILE A 205 -12.59 -5.65 -2.21
N VAL A 206 -12.69 -4.63 -3.05
CA VAL A 206 -11.83 -3.45 -3.01
C VAL A 206 -12.66 -2.16 -2.91
N PRO A 207 -12.17 -1.09 -2.24
CA PRO A 207 -12.95 0.13 -2.04
C PRO A 207 -13.32 0.82 -3.36
N GLU A 208 -12.55 0.61 -4.42
CA GLU A 208 -12.78 1.19 -5.74
C GLU A 208 -14.07 0.69 -6.43
N GLU A 209 -14.61 -0.45 -6.02
CA GLU A 209 -15.88 -0.99 -6.56
C GLU A 209 -17.11 -0.20 -6.13
N PHE A 210 -16.97 0.58 -5.06
CA PHE A 210 -18.05 1.37 -4.49
C PHE A 210 -17.93 2.81 -4.97
N LEU A 211 -18.74 3.22 -5.94
CA LEU A 211 -18.65 4.58 -6.52
C LEU A 211 -19.05 5.69 -5.55
N ALA A 212 -19.85 5.38 -4.52
CA ALA A 212 -20.22 6.34 -3.48
C ALA A 212 -19.03 6.64 -2.55
N ASP A 213 -18.93 7.90 -2.11
CA ASP A 213 -17.93 8.34 -1.13
C ASP A 213 -18.13 7.71 0.26
N ARG A 214 -19.37 7.32 0.54
CA ARG A 214 -19.78 6.64 1.77
C ARG A 214 -20.60 5.41 1.44
N ILE A 215 -20.30 4.32 2.14
CA ILE A 215 -21.01 3.05 2.05
C ILE A 215 -21.38 2.56 3.44
N THR A 216 -22.34 1.65 3.51
CA THR A 216 -22.72 0.99 4.75
C THR A 216 -22.03 -0.37 4.91
N ILE A 217 -21.94 -0.87 6.15
CA ILE A 217 -21.54 -2.27 6.39
C ILE A 217 -22.49 -3.21 5.64
N GLY A 218 -23.77 -2.84 5.58
CA GLY A 218 -24.81 -3.60 4.92
C GLY A 218 -24.48 -3.93 3.46
N GLN A 219 -24.01 -2.94 2.70
CA GLN A 219 -23.64 -3.10 1.28
C GLN A 219 -22.46 -4.06 1.10
N VAL A 220 -21.44 -3.99 1.96
CA VAL A 220 -20.30 -4.92 1.92
C VAL A 220 -20.76 -6.34 2.27
N CYS A 221 -21.63 -6.46 3.28
CA CYS A 221 -22.21 -7.74 3.66
C CYS A 221 -23.12 -8.33 2.58
N ASP A 222 -23.85 -7.53 1.81
CA ASP A 222 -24.67 -8.02 0.70
C ASP A 222 -23.80 -8.68 -0.39
N VAL A 223 -22.64 -8.11 -0.73
CA VAL A 223 -21.67 -8.71 -1.67
C VAL A 223 -21.14 -10.05 -1.11
N LEU A 224 -20.71 -10.07 0.15
CA LEU A 224 -20.19 -11.28 0.81
C LEU A 224 -21.25 -12.40 0.86
N GLU A 225 -22.47 -12.04 1.24
CA GLU A 225 -23.60 -12.94 1.38
C GLU A 225 -24.00 -13.54 0.03
N CYS A 226 -24.11 -12.71 -1.01
CA CYS A 226 -24.38 -13.16 -2.36
C CYS A 226 -23.35 -14.18 -2.86
N ALA A 227 -22.06 -13.94 -2.61
CA ALA A 227 -21.02 -14.89 -2.95
C ALA A 227 -21.14 -16.21 -2.18
N ILE A 228 -21.51 -16.17 -0.89
CA ILE A 228 -21.79 -17.36 -0.08
C ILE A 228 -22.94 -18.16 -0.69
N LEU A 229 -24.08 -17.50 -0.94
CA LEU A 229 -25.29 -18.12 -1.47
C LEU A 229 -25.07 -18.74 -2.85
N LYS A 230 -24.44 -18.01 -3.78
CA LYS A 230 -24.11 -18.53 -5.11
C LYS A 230 -23.22 -19.77 -5.02
N ARG A 231 -22.24 -19.77 -4.13
CA ARG A 231 -21.39 -20.95 -3.92
C ARG A 231 -22.13 -22.16 -3.38
N ARG A 232 -23.13 -21.96 -2.50
CA ARG A 232 -23.99 -23.03 -2.01
C ARG A 232 -24.81 -23.66 -3.13
N VAL A 233 -25.41 -22.82 -3.98
CA VAL A 233 -26.13 -23.28 -5.18
C VAL A 233 -25.23 -24.11 -6.10
N MET A 234 -23.95 -23.73 -6.21
CA MET A 234 -22.93 -24.51 -6.93
C MET A 234 -22.46 -25.79 -6.19
N GLY A 235 -23.10 -26.15 -5.07
CA GLY A 235 -22.79 -27.34 -4.27
C GLY A 235 -21.54 -27.22 -3.40
N ARG A 236 -21.09 -25.99 -3.08
CA ARG A 236 -19.86 -25.79 -2.31
C ARG A 236 -20.02 -24.79 -1.13
N GLU A 237 -20.15 -25.31 0.08
CA GLU A 237 -20.41 -24.53 1.32
C GLU A 237 -19.27 -23.62 1.84
N ARG A 238 -18.03 -23.77 1.34
CA ARG A 238 -16.79 -23.25 1.98
C ARG A 238 -15.92 -22.30 1.16
N GLY A 239 -15.79 -21.01 1.47
CA GLY A 239 -15.02 -20.08 0.63
C GLY A 239 -13.94 -19.30 1.36
N LEU A 240 -13.22 -18.46 0.62
CA LEU A 240 -12.39 -17.42 1.19
C LEU A 240 -12.68 -16.09 0.48
N ALA A 241 -13.01 -15.07 1.27
CA ALA A 241 -13.13 -13.69 0.82
C ALA A 241 -11.93 -12.88 1.31
N ILE A 242 -11.29 -12.15 0.40
CA ILE A 242 -10.29 -11.13 0.76
C ILE A 242 -10.97 -9.76 0.70
N ILE A 243 -10.80 -8.95 1.75
CA ILE A 243 -11.40 -7.63 1.86
C ILE A 243 -10.26 -6.63 2.07
N ALA A 244 -10.15 -5.62 1.22
CA ALA A 244 -9.18 -4.54 1.44
C ALA A 244 -9.58 -3.71 2.68
N GLU A 245 -8.63 -3.42 3.58
CA GLU A 245 -8.90 -2.60 4.77
C GLU A 245 -9.42 -1.20 4.44
N GLY A 246 -9.03 -0.65 3.28
CA GLY A 246 -9.51 0.66 2.78
C GLY A 246 -11.03 0.74 2.59
N ILE A 247 -11.75 -0.38 2.63
CA ILE A 247 -13.22 -0.39 2.76
C ILE A 247 -13.66 0.41 3.99
N ALA A 248 -12.92 0.33 5.09
CA ALA A 248 -13.26 1.05 6.31
C ALA A 248 -13.10 2.58 6.20
N GLU A 249 -12.33 3.11 5.24
CA GLU A 249 -12.31 4.57 4.97
C GLU A 249 -13.57 5.07 4.27
N LYS A 250 -14.28 4.18 3.57
CA LYS A 250 -15.55 4.47 2.92
C LYS A 250 -16.75 4.26 3.83
N LEU A 251 -16.59 3.57 4.95
CA LEU A 251 -17.69 3.39 5.90
C LEU A 251 -18.05 4.71 6.58
N ASP A 252 -19.33 4.89 6.89
CA ASP A 252 -19.78 6.04 7.67
C ASP A 252 -19.14 6.00 9.07
N PRO A 253 -18.41 7.06 9.49
CA PRO A 253 -17.81 7.13 10.82
C PRO A 253 -18.82 6.98 11.97
N GLU A 254 -20.07 7.43 11.79
CA GLU A 254 -21.12 7.27 12.81
C GLU A 254 -21.55 5.81 12.93
N GLU A 255 -21.65 5.10 11.80
CA GLU A 255 -21.93 3.66 11.78
C GLU A 255 -20.77 2.90 12.43
N LEU A 256 -19.52 3.23 12.09
CA LEU A 256 -18.32 2.64 12.71
C LEU A 256 -18.28 2.85 14.23
N ALA A 257 -18.55 4.07 14.70
CA ALA A 257 -18.57 4.38 16.13
C ALA A 257 -19.73 3.68 16.88
N GLY A 258 -20.81 3.36 16.18
CA GLY A 258 -21.93 2.59 16.73
C GLY A 258 -21.64 1.09 16.91
N LEU A 259 -20.55 0.57 16.34
CA LEU A 259 -20.24 -0.86 16.38
C LEU A 259 -19.60 -1.27 17.72
N PRO A 260 -20.10 -2.33 18.39
CA PRO A 260 -19.55 -2.78 19.66
C PRO A 260 -18.07 -3.17 19.58
N GLY A 261 -17.23 -2.42 20.30
CA GLY A 261 -15.79 -2.67 20.40
C GLY A 261 -14.96 -2.03 19.28
N VAL A 262 -15.50 -1.04 18.59
CA VAL A 262 -14.78 -0.20 17.62
C VAL A 262 -14.48 1.15 18.26
N GLU A 263 -13.21 1.54 18.30
CA GLU A 263 -12.79 2.90 18.64
C GLU A 263 -12.25 3.58 17.38
N VAL A 264 -12.90 4.67 16.96
CA VAL A 264 -12.46 5.44 15.78
C VAL A 264 -11.37 6.40 16.21
N ASN A 265 -10.12 5.95 16.11
CA ASN A 265 -8.94 6.77 16.37
C ASN A 265 -8.35 7.33 15.08
N TYR A 266 -7.66 8.46 15.20
CA TYR A 266 -6.98 9.11 14.08
C TYR A 266 -5.46 9.01 14.27
N ASP A 267 -4.74 8.87 13.15
CA ASP A 267 -3.29 8.91 13.13
C ASP A 267 -2.75 10.35 13.13
N GLN A 268 -1.43 10.47 13.07
CA GLN A 268 -0.75 11.77 13.08
C GLN A 268 -1.01 12.60 11.80
N HIS A 269 -1.60 12.01 10.76
CA HIS A 269 -1.92 12.64 9.48
C HIS A 269 -3.41 13.01 9.38
N GLY A 270 -4.20 12.71 10.42
CA GLY A 270 -5.64 12.93 10.46
C GLY A 270 -6.45 11.84 9.75
N HIS A 271 -5.83 10.71 9.40
CA HIS A 271 -6.51 9.58 8.78
C HIS A 271 -6.98 8.61 9.87
N ILE A 272 -8.06 7.88 9.60
CA ILE A 272 -8.55 6.84 10.51
C ILE A 272 -7.46 5.75 10.66
N ARG A 273 -7.25 5.26 11.88
CA ARG A 273 -6.38 4.11 12.18
C ARG A 273 -7.08 2.83 11.81
N LEU A 274 -7.02 2.48 10.53
CA LEU A 274 -7.66 1.27 10.00
C LEU A 274 -7.18 -0.01 10.69
N GLU A 275 -5.90 -0.04 11.11
CA GLU A 275 -5.34 -1.17 11.86
C GLU A 275 -6.01 -1.43 13.21
N GLU A 276 -6.71 -0.44 13.77
CA GLU A 276 -7.46 -0.54 15.03
C GLU A 276 -8.95 -0.88 14.79
N ILE A 277 -9.42 -0.83 13.54
CA ILE A 277 -10.79 -1.23 13.17
C ILE A 277 -10.82 -2.74 12.91
N PRO A 278 -11.53 -3.54 13.73
CA PRO A 278 -11.62 -4.99 13.55
C PRO A 278 -12.65 -5.34 12.46
N LEU A 279 -12.43 -4.85 11.23
CA LEU A 279 -13.36 -4.98 10.11
C LEU A 279 -13.73 -6.45 9.85
N GLU A 280 -12.78 -7.37 9.96
CA GLU A 280 -12.99 -8.81 9.79
C GLU A 280 -14.01 -9.37 10.79
N LYS A 281 -13.98 -8.89 12.04
CA LYS A 281 -14.91 -9.34 13.10
C LYS A 281 -16.28 -8.72 12.93
N VAL A 282 -16.34 -7.46 12.53
CA VAL A 282 -17.59 -6.76 12.23
C VAL A 282 -18.34 -7.49 11.12
N LEU A 283 -17.68 -7.70 9.98
CA LEU A 283 -18.27 -8.38 8.82
C LEU A 283 -18.68 -9.82 9.16
N LYS A 284 -17.83 -10.55 9.89
CA LYS A 284 -18.16 -11.91 10.36
C LYS A 284 -19.42 -11.93 11.23
N ARG A 285 -19.51 -11.05 12.24
CA ARG A 285 -20.65 -11.02 13.17
C ARG A 285 -21.94 -10.67 12.44
N GLU A 286 -21.90 -9.69 11.55
CA GLU A 286 -23.06 -9.27 10.77
C GLU A 286 -23.56 -10.41 9.85
N ILE A 287 -22.67 -11.07 9.11
CA ILE A 287 -23.05 -12.23 8.29
C ILE A 287 -23.61 -13.36 9.17
N GLN A 288 -22.95 -13.70 10.28
CA GLN A 288 -23.47 -14.74 11.19
C GLN A 288 -24.85 -14.39 11.74
N HIS A 289 -25.10 -13.12 12.07
CA HIS A 289 -26.41 -12.64 12.52
C HIS A 289 -27.48 -12.81 11.44
N ARG A 290 -27.19 -12.42 10.20
CA ARG A 290 -28.12 -12.56 9.06
C ARG A 290 -28.50 -14.01 8.76
N PHE A 291 -27.54 -14.93 8.82
CA PHE A 291 -27.83 -16.37 8.66
C PHE A 291 -28.61 -16.91 9.86
N GLN A 292 -28.30 -16.47 11.09
CA GLN A 292 -29.04 -16.88 12.29
C GLN A 292 -30.51 -16.45 12.26
N GLN A 293 -30.81 -15.24 11.75
CA GLN A 293 -32.19 -14.78 11.55
C GLN A 293 -33.01 -15.69 10.61
N ARG A 294 -32.34 -16.47 9.76
CA ARG A 294 -32.94 -17.46 8.85
C ARG A 294 -32.98 -18.87 9.44
N GLY A 295 -32.56 -19.04 10.69
CA GLY A 295 -32.48 -20.35 11.35
C GLY A 295 -31.23 -21.15 10.98
N GLU A 296 -30.21 -20.51 10.41
CA GLU A 296 -28.99 -21.16 9.95
C GLU A 296 -27.76 -20.74 10.75
N ALA A 297 -26.81 -21.67 10.88
CA ALA A 297 -25.49 -21.38 11.43
C ALA A 297 -24.43 -21.44 10.32
N ILE A 298 -23.52 -20.47 10.29
CA ILE A 298 -22.39 -20.46 9.37
C ILE A 298 -21.06 -20.34 10.12
N GLY A 299 -20.12 -21.21 9.75
CA GLY A 299 -18.76 -21.21 10.28
C GLY A 299 -17.87 -20.25 9.49
N ILE A 300 -17.47 -19.15 10.13
CA ILE A 300 -16.57 -18.14 9.55
C ILE A 300 -15.35 -17.96 10.44
N VAL A 301 -14.17 -18.05 9.86
CA VAL A 301 -12.89 -17.73 10.49
C VAL A 301 -12.41 -16.38 9.95
N ASP A 302 -12.10 -15.46 10.86
CA ASP A 302 -11.61 -14.13 10.54
C ASP A 302 -10.09 -14.05 10.70
N ARG A 303 -9.40 -13.36 9.78
CA ARG A 303 -7.96 -13.12 9.79
C ARG A 303 -7.64 -11.75 9.21
N THR A 304 -6.54 -11.17 9.67
CA THR A 304 -5.96 -9.95 9.12
C THR A 304 -4.54 -10.27 8.66
N ILE A 305 -4.18 -9.82 7.46
CA ILE A 305 -2.84 -10.04 6.87
C ILE A 305 -2.23 -8.68 6.54
N GLY A 306 -1.00 -8.44 7.00
CA GLY A 306 -0.23 -7.26 6.61
C GLY A 306 1.13 -7.11 7.27
N TYR A 307 1.20 -7.22 8.60
CA TYR A 307 2.45 -7.06 9.35
C TYR A 307 3.51 -8.11 9.02
N GLU A 308 3.08 -9.31 8.70
CA GLU A 308 3.91 -10.42 8.24
C GLU A 308 4.42 -10.24 6.80
N LEU A 309 3.82 -9.33 6.02
CA LEU A 309 4.22 -9.05 4.64
C LEU A 309 5.33 -8.00 4.55
N ARG A 310 5.17 -6.92 5.32
CA ARG A 310 5.93 -5.67 5.17
C ARG A 310 7.42 -5.75 5.50
N SER A 311 7.84 -6.77 6.23
CA SER A 311 9.25 -7.00 6.61
C SER A 311 9.77 -8.35 6.12
N ALA A 312 9.07 -9.01 5.20
CA ALA A 312 9.57 -10.23 4.59
C ALA A 312 10.84 -9.98 3.77
N SER A 313 11.63 -11.03 3.56
CA SER A 313 12.77 -10.97 2.65
C SER A 313 12.27 -10.71 1.22
N PRO A 314 12.85 -9.73 0.49
CA PRO A 314 12.42 -9.40 -0.85
C PRO A 314 12.61 -10.57 -1.82
N THR A 315 11.63 -10.75 -2.71
CA THR A 315 11.74 -11.64 -3.87
C THR A 315 12.82 -11.15 -4.84
N PRO A 316 13.32 -12.00 -5.76
CA PRO A 316 14.28 -11.57 -6.77
C PRO A 316 13.83 -10.36 -7.59
N PHE A 317 12.52 -10.25 -7.87
CA PHE A 317 11.95 -9.09 -8.56
C PHE A 317 12.21 -7.79 -7.79
N ASP A 318 11.82 -7.73 -6.51
CA ASP A 318 12.02 -6.52 -5.71
C ASP A 318 13.50 -6.24 -5.47
N VAL A 319 14.35 -7.26 -5.31
CA VAL A 319 15.81 -7.07 -5.20
C VAL A 319 16.37 -6.41 -6.46
N ASP A 320 16.09 -6.96 -7.65
CA ASP A 320 16.57 -6.41 -8.92
C ASP A 320 16.06 -4.98 -9.15
N TYR A 321 14.76 -4.77 -8.93
CA TYR A 321 14.11 -3.49 -9.10
C TYR A 321 14.69 -2.42 -8.15
N THR A 322 14.80 -2.72 -6.86
CA THR A 322 15.32 -1.78 -5.86
C THR A 322 16.80 -1.46 -6.04
N ARG A 323 17.61 -2.41 -6.52
CA ARG A 323 19.01 -2.14 -6.87
C ARG A 323 19.09 -1.14 -8.02
N THR A 324 18.24 -1.30 -9.03
CA THR A 324 18.16 -0.38 -10.16
C THR A 324 17.70 1.01 -9.73
N LEU A 325 16.66 1.09 -8.88
CA LEU A 325 16.18 2.36 -8.33
C LEU A 325 17.24 3.07 -7.48
N GLY A 326 17.93 2.36 -6.59
CA GLY A 326 18.96 2.94 -5.72
C GLY A 326 20.16 3.47 -6.49
N HIS A 327 20.66 2.70 -7.47
CA HIS A 327 21.70 3.16 -8.39
C HIS A 327 21.22 4.38 -9.22
N GLY A 328 19.99 4.30 -9.73
CA GLY A 328 19.34 5.36 -10.47
C GLY A 328 19.20 6.67 -9.69
N ALA A 329 18.89 6.59 -8.39
CA ALA A 329 18.76 7.75 -7.51
C ALA A 329 20.09 8.51 -7.40
N VAL A 330 21.21 7.80 -7.19
CA VAL A 330 22.54 8.42 -7.09
C VAL A 330 22.94 9.05 -8.43
N ARG A 331 22.73 8.35 -9.55
CA ARG A 331 22.97 8.92 -10.88
C ARG A 331 22.12 10.16 -11.14
N GLY A 332 20.85 10.14 -10.74
CA GLY A 332 19.96 11.29 -10.81
C GLY A 332 20.52 12.50 -10.07
N LEU A 333 21.00 12.31 -8.85
CA LEU A 333 21.63 13.36 -8.04
C LEU A 333 22.90 13.96 -8.67
N LEU A 334 23.68 13.13 -9.37
CA LEU A 334 24.99 13.51 -9.94
C LEU A 334 24.94 13.99 -11.39
N SER A 335 23.91 13.64 -12.17
CA SER A 335 23.86 13.82 -13.64
C SER A 335 23.54 15.24 -14.13
N VAL A 336 23.54 16.26 -13.28
CA VAL A 336 23.09 17.61 -13.66
C VAL A 336 24.21 18.46 -14.27
N THR A 337 24.00 18.91 -15.51
CA THR A 337 24.78 19.94 -16.20
C THR A 337 24.32 21.35 -15.81
N GLU A 338 25.17 22.38 -16.01
CA GLU A 338 24.94 23.76 -15.53
C GLU A 338 23.61 24.40 -15.97
N ALA A 339 23.00 23.94 -17.07
CA ALA A 339 21.71 24.43 -17.56
C ALA A 339 20.49 23.91 -16.77
N ASN A 340 20.61 22.78 -16.06
CA ASN A 340 19.53 22.11 -15.32
C ASN A 340 19.67 22.21 -13.80
N ARG A 341 20.48 23.15 -13.28
CA ARG A 341 20.65 23.37 -11.83
C ARG A 341 19.36 23.66 -11.05
N ARG A 342 18.22 23.85 -11.73
CA ARG A 342 16.89 24.13 -11.15
C ARG A 342 15.94 22.94 -11.02
N THR A 343 16.31 21.72 -11.43
CA THR A 343 15.48 20.57 -11.03
C THR A 343 15.80 20.25 -9.58
N ASP A 344 15.01 20.83 -8.66
CA ASP A 344 15.09 20.75 -7.19
C ASP A 344 14.76 19.35 -6.65
N GLY A 345 15.30 18.30 -7.28
CA GLY A 345 15.03 16.92 -6.92
C GLY A 345 13.80 16.30 -7.58
N GLY A 346 13.48 15.07 -7.17
CA GLY A 346 12.33 14.34 -7.69
C GLY A 346 12.27 12.88 -7.24
N LEU A 347 11.29 12.15 -7.77
CA LEU A 347 11.10 10.73 -7.52
C LEU A 347 11.82 9.91 -8.59
N VAL A 348 12.59 8.90 -8.18
CA VAL A 348 13.20 7.94 -9.12
C VAL A 348 12.19 6.88 -9.52
N CYS A 349 12.07 6.63 -10.82
CA CYS A 349 11.27 5.55 -11.37
C CYS A 349 11.98 4.89 -12.56
N LEU A 350 11.43 3.76 -13.03
CA LEU A 350 11.82 3.15 -14.30
C LEU A 350 10.73 3.39 -15.34
N GLU A 351 11.15 3.81 -16.53
CA GLU A 351 10.30 3.99 -17.69
C GLU A 351 11.04 3.39 -18.89
N ASN A 352 10.44 2.39 -19.55
CA ASN A 352 11.04 1.69 -20.70
C ASN A 352 12.47 1.16 -20.44
N GLY A 353 12.70 0.62 -19.23
CA GLY A 353 14.01 0.08 -18.83
C GLY A 353 15.07 1.15 -18.51
N GLN A 354 14.70 2.43 -18.51
CA GLN A 354 15.59 3.54 -18.17
C GLN A 354 15.16 4.19 -16.86
N THR A 355 16.15 4.55 -16.05
CA THR A 355 15.91 5.38 -14.86
C THR A 355 15.56 6.79 -15.26
N LYS A 356 14.48 7.32 -14.68
CA LYS A 356 14.04 8.71 -14.83
C LYS A 356 13.81 9.33 -13.46
N ILE A 357 14.14 10.61 -13.32
CA ILE A 357 13.75 11.43 -12.18
C ILE A 357 12.52 12.24 -12.60
N VAL A 358 11.39 11.98 -11.96
CA VAL A 358 10.15 12.74 -12.13
C VAL A 358 10.17 13.89 -11.12
N PRO A 359 10.10 15.16 -11.55
CA PRO A 359 10.08 16.30 -10.63
C PRO A 359 8.95 16.19 -9.60
N PHE A 360 9.20 16.64 -8.36
CA PHE A 360 8.19 16.58 -7.30
C PHE A 360 6.89 17.31 -7.65
N GLU A 361 6.97 18.40 -8.39
CA GLU A 361 5.81 19.19 -8.84
C GLU A 361 4.85 18.38 -9.72
N GLU A 362 5.37 17.46 -10.55
CA GLU A 362 4.55 16.61 -11.42
C GLU A 362 3.79 15.52 -10.65
N LEU A 363 4.28 15.17 -9.45
CA LEU A 363 3.68 14.15 -8.58
C LEU A 363 2.51 14.71 -7.75
N ARG A 364 2.44 16.04 -7.60
CA ARG A 364 1.42 16.71 -6.79
C ARG A 364 0.09 16.80 -7.52
N ASP A 365 -0.97 16.61 -6.76
CA ASP A 365 -2.31 16.97 -7.17
C ASP A 365 -2.44 18.51 -7.16
N PRO A 366 -2.89 19.13 -8.27
CA PRO A 366 -2.97 20.59 -8.35
C PRO A 366 -3.87 21.23 -7.29
N VAL A 367 -4.89 20.50 -6.82
CA VAL A 367 -5.89 21.01 -5.88
C VAL A 367 -5.44 20.79 -4.44
N THR A 368 -5.08 19.56 -4.09
CA THR A 368 -4.74 19.20 -2.71
C THR A 368 -3.28 19.48 -2.35
N GLN A 369 -2.41 19.68 -3.35
CA GLN A 369 -0.95 19.82 -3.22
C GLN A 369 -0.25 18.58 -2.61
N ARG A 370 -0.99 17.50 -2.35
CA ARG A 370 -0.46 16.20 -1.91
C ARG A 370 -0.14 15.30 -3.10
N THR A 371 0.60 14.21 -2.90
CA THR A 371 0.87 13.28 -4.00
C THR A 371 -0.42 12.59 -4.43
N LYS A 372 -0.60 12.40 -5.74
CA LYS A 372 -1.76 11.67 -6.27
C LYS A 372 -1.72 10.20 -5.83
N VAL A 373 -2.83 9.70 -5.31
CA VAL A 373 -2.98 8.28 -4.96
C VAL A 373 -3.36 7.48 -6.20
N ARG A 374 -2.60 6.44 -6.51
CA ARG A 374 -2.93 5.47 -7.57
C ARG A 374 -3.88 4.40 -7.01
N ARG A 375 -5.16 4.53 -7.32
CA ARG A 375 -6.20 3.54 -6.98
C ARG A 375 -6.25 2.38 -7.98
N VAL A 376 -6.97 1.32 -7.64
CA VAL A 376 -7.31 0.25 -8.60
C VAL A 376 -8.18 0.83 -9.70
N ASP A 377 -7.74 0.65 -10.95
CA ASP A 377 -8.56 0.96 -12.11
C ASP A 377 -9.50 -0.22 -12.39
N ILE A 378 -10.78 -0.03 -12.09
CA ILE A 378 -11.82 -1.05 -12.28
C ILE A 378 -12.19 -1.26 -13.77
N ASP A 379 -11.76 -0.37 -14.66
CA ASP A 379 -11.94 -0.54 -16.10
C ASP A 379 -10.74 -1.25 -16.74
N SER A 380 -9.68 -1.49 -15.97
CA SER A 380 -8.49 -2.17 -16.47
C SER A 380 -8.73 -3.66 -16.72
N GLU A 381 -8.10 -4.20 -17.78
CA GLU A 381 -8.10 -5.64 -18.07
C GLU A 381 -7.59 -6.47 -16.87
N GLY A 382 -6.61 -5.93 -16.13
CA GLY A 382 -6.09 -6.54 -14.92
C GLY A 382 -7.16 -6.80 -13.86
N TYR A 383 -8.04 -5.82 -13.63
CA TYR A 383 -9.17 -5.95 -12.71
C TYR A 383 -10.27 -6.83 -13.29
N GLN A 384 -10.69 -6.60 -14.53
CA GLN A 384 -11.78 -7.34 -15.19
C GLN A 384 -11.51 -8.86 -15.17
N VAL A 385 -10.31 -9.29 -15.56
CA VAL A 385 -9.91 -10.70 -15.48
C VAL A 385 -9.94 -11.23 -14.04
N ALA A 386 -9.59 -10.41 -13.04
CA ALA A 386 -9.69 -10.84 -11.65
C ALA A 386 -11.15 -11.03 -11.24
N ARG A 387 -12.02 -10.07 -11.59
CA ARG A 387 -13.45 -10.00 -11.26
C ARG A 387 -14.24 -11.15 -11.90
N ASP A 388 -13.93 -11.51 -13.14
CA ASP A 388 -14.57 -12.60 -13.88
C ASP A 388 -14.31 -13.99 -13.27
N TYR A 389 -13.17 -14.16 -12.59
CA TYR A 389 -12.81 -15.42 -11.93
C TYR A 389 -13.39 -15.57 -10.52
N MET A 390 -13.98 -14.50 -9.97
CA MET A 390 -14.61 -14.53 -8.65
C MET A 390 -16.01 -15.14 -8.71
N ILE A 391 -16.48 -15.65 -7.58
CA ILE A 391 -17.89 -16.00 -7.39
C ILE A 391 -18.63 -14.78 -6.85
N ARG A 392 -19.41 -14.14 -7.73
CA ARG A 392 -20.26 -12.98 -7.42
C ARG A 392 -21.64 -13.16 -8.04
N LEU A 393 -22.64 -12.50 -7.47
CA LEU A 393 -23.96 -12.42 -8.10
C LEU A 393 -23.84 -11.55 -9.36
N GLU A 394 -24.35 -12.04 -10.47
CA GLU A 394 -24.33 -11.37 -11.78
C GLU A 394 -25.74 -11.14 -12.32
N LYS A 395 -25.86 -10.26 -13.32
CA LYS A 395 -27.12 -9.97 -14.00
C LYS A 395 -27.75 -11.25 -14.58
N GLU A 396 -26.94 -12.16 -15.10
CA GLU A 396 -27.38 -13.42 -15.71
C GLU A 396 -28.00 -14.37 -14.68
N ASP A 397 -27.51 -14.35 -13.43
CA ASP A 397 -28.07 -15.16 -12.35
C ASP A 397 -29.51 -14.73 -12.02
N LEU A 398 -29.78 -13.42 -12.05
CA LEU A 398 -31.10 -12.84 -11.79
C LEU A 398 -32.06 -12.98 -12.99
N ALA A 399 -31.51 -12.96 -14.20
CA ALA A 399 -32.24 -13.16 -15.45
C ALA A 399 -32.66 -14.63 -15.65
N ASN A 400 -31.86 -15.60 -15.19
CA ASN A 400 -32.17 -17.02 -15.26
C ASN A 400 -33.21 -17.42 -14.18
N PRO A 401 -34.44 -17.85 -14.55
CA PRO A 401 -35.47 -18.18 -13.58
C PRO A 401 -35.11 -19.34 -12.62
N GLU A 402 -34.37 -20.33 -13.11
CA GLU A 402 -33.96 -21.49 -12.31
C GLU A 402 -32.89 -21.09 -11.29
N MET A 403 -31.84 -20.40 -11.75
CA MET A 403 -30.76 -19.92 -10.88
C MET A 403 -31.28 -18.96 -9.81
N LYS A 404 -32.13 -18.00 -10.20
CA LYS A 404 -32.79 -17.08 -9.27
C LYS A 404 -33.61 -17.81 -8.21
N LEU A 405 -34.38 -18.82 -8.61
CA LEU A 405 -35.15 -19.64 -7.67
C LEU A 405 -34.23 -20.39 -6.69
N GLN A 406 -33.13 -20.96 -7.17
CA GLN A 406 -32.14 -21.65 -6.34
C GLN A 406 -31.47 -20.70 -5.34
N LEU A 407 -31.08 -19.50 -5.78
CA LEU A 407 -30.49 -18.46 -4.92
C LEU A 407 -31.48 -17.98 -3.85
N ALA A 408 -32.72 -17.69 -4.24
CA ALA A 408 -33.78 -17.28 -3.32
C ALA A 408 -34.08 -18.39 -2.28
N THR A 409 -34.14 -19.64 -2.72
CA THR A 409 -34.30 -20.80 -1.84
C THR A 409 -33.13 -20.93 -0.86
N ALA A 410 -31.89 -20.77 -1.33
CA ALA A 410 -30.70 -20.80 -0.48
C ALA A 410 -30.66 -19.62 0.53
N ALA A 411 -31.35 -18.53 0.23
CA ALA A 411 -31.51 -17.37 1.11
C ALA A 411 -32.73 -17.45 2.03
N ASN A 412 -33.54 -18.51 1.93
CA ASN A 412 -34.84 -18.63 2.59
C ASN A 412 -35.79 -17.43 2.30
N MET A 413 -35.85 -17.04 1.02
CA MET A 413 -36.64 -15.92 0.50
C MET A 413 -37.46 -16.36 -0.72
N THR A 414 -38.52 -15.62 -1.04
CA THR A 414 -39.13 -15.68 -2.37
C THR A 414 -38.21 -15.05 -3.42
N PRO A 415 -38.35 -15.41 -4.72
CA PRO A 415 -37.57 -14.77 -5.78
C PRO A 415 -37.69 -13.24 -5.83
N ASP A 416 -38.88 -12.69 -5.55
CA ASP A 416 -39.12 -11.25 -5.57
C ASP A 416 -38.44 -10.55 -4.39
N GLU A 417 -38.50 -11.14 -3.18
CA GLU A 417 -37.78 -10.64 -2.01
C GLU A 417 -36.26 -10.67 -2.22
N PHE A 418 -35.75 -11.74 -2.84
CA PHE A 418 -34.33 -11.88 -3.15
C PHE A 418 -33.85 -10.78 -4.09
N VAL A 419 -34.59 -10.53 -5.17
CA VAL A 419 -34.28 -9.45 -6.13
C VAL A 419 -34.37 -8.09 -5.45
N ALA A 420 -35.45 -7.82 -4.68
CA ALA A 420 -35.62 -6.56 -3.97
C ALA A 420 -34.47 -6.26 -3.01
N ARG A 421 -33.87 -7.30 -2.41
CA ARG A 421 -32.72 -7.16 -1.51
C ARG A 421 -31.39 -7.01 -2.25
N PHE A 422 -31.12 -7.86 -3.24
CA PHE A 422 -29.76 -8.05 -3.79
C PHE A 422 -29.54 -7.51 -5.21
N ALA A 423 -30.56 -6.99 -5.89
CA ALA A 423 -30.38 -6.45 -7.25
C ALA A 423 -29.32 -5.33 -7.31
N HIS A 424 -29.22 -4.50 -6.27
CA HIS A 424 -28.21 -3.44 -6.23
C HIS A 424 -26.75 -3.96 -6.24
N VAL A 425 -26.51 -5.23 -5.84
CA VAL A 425 -25.18 -5.83 -5.81
C VAL A 425 -24.63 -6.02 -7.23
N VAL A 426 -25.50 -6.30 -8.21
CA VAL A 426 -25.08 -6.48 -9.62
C VAL A 426 -24.81 -5.14 -10.32
N GLU A 427 -25.26 -4.03 -9.72
CA GLU A 427 -25.08 -2.66 -10.20
C GLU A 427 -23.83 -1.99 -9.61
N LEU A 428 -23.19 -2.58 -8.58
CA LEU A 428 -21.87 -2.16 -8.12
C LEU A 428 -20.87 -2.32 -9.27
N ALA A 429 -20.02 -1.31 -9.47
CA ALA A 429 -19.34 -1.03 -10.73
C ALA A 429 -18.65 -2.25 -11.35
N GLY A 430 -18.84 -2.43 -12.67
CA GLY A 430 -18.07 -3.38 -13.47
C GLY A 430 -18.84 -4.26 -14.45
N THR A 431 -20.17 -4.21 -14.53
CA THR A 431 -20.89 -4.87 -15.64
C THR A 431 -21.00 -3.93 -16.84
N ILE A 432 -19.98 -3.95 -17.69
CA ILE A 432 -20.13 -3.43 -19.07
C ILE A 432 -21.17 -4.32 -19.76
N ASP A 433 -22.18 -3.69 -20.37
CA ASP A 433 -23.22 -4.36 -21.18
C ASP A 433 -22.66 -5.12 -22.39
#